data_AF-A0A401L2L2-F1
#
_entry.id   AF-A0A401L2L2-F1
#
_cell.length_a   1.000
_cell.length_b   1.000
_cell.length_c   1.000
_cell.angle_alpha   90.00
_cell.angle_beta   90.00
_cell.angle_gamma   90.00
#
_symmetry.space_group_name_H-M   'P 1'
#
loop_
_entity.id
_entity.type
_entity.pdbx_description
1 polymer ?
#
loop_
_entity_poly.entity_id
_entity_poly.type
_entity_poly.pdbx_seq_one_letter_code
_entity_poly.pdbx_strand_id
1 'polypeptide(L)'
;MEDSNADWPDTDISSYPNLPYKKDPFCYICCAGFYTVPRDHSLGRDTYSKSNASRISYSARELEELHTFTFPGWRTLYRLIMFDPKTRSYRLSGIAQNYYPWRTFHAPWNENDGLLSVGHYKRIWRHGLAAPKLIQVKENIEKQSILAGYLVHSRCWTEFLRVTNWPLTGESLGTLSRALRMRCLKEFSYISDYDPPELILIMEPRDPIGMTSVRRFVTRCRTRATSRDKVSNRPCSMDSWLIRLPMELQYMIMDQLGYKDVCSVLGGIHWTVDNGYWKRRLNLDLFSEVRSILHEDLDWRWLSLNLEVLEQSQAGVDRKRFFTLLEEIAVQYGLARPKEALQDDGA
;
A
#
# COMPACT_ATOMS: atom_id res chain seq x y z
N MET A 1 47.46 -12.29 5.58
CA MET A 1 46.87 -12.23 4.22
C MET A 1 45.88 -11.09 4.25
N GLU A 2 46.41 -9.90 4.00
CA GLU A 2 45.66 -8.65 3.91
C GLU A 2 45.11 -8.54 2.49
N ASP A 3 43.85 -8.15 2.40
CA ASP A 3 43.11 -8.06 1.14
C ASP A 3 43.57 -6.81 0.37
N SER A 4 44.42 -7.02 -0.62
CA SER A 4 44.92 -6.00 -1.54
C SER A 4 43.87 -5.74 -2.63
N ASN A 5 42.85 -4.94 -2.32
CA ASN A 5 42.08 -4.17 -3.30
C ASN A 5 41.26 -3.04 -2.63
N ALA A 6 41.94 -2.30 -1.75
CA ALA A 6 41.56 -0.95 -1.38
C ALA A 6 41.99 0.01 -2.51
N ASP A 7 41.14 0.16 -3.52
CA ASP A 7 40.99 1.38 -4.32
C ASP A 7 39.91 1.15 -5.38
N TRP A 8 38.66 1.41 -5.01
CA TRP A 8 37.61 1.65 -6.00
C TRP A 8 37.44 3.16 -6.13
N PRO A 9 37.69 3.75 -7.32
CA PRO A 9 37.60 5.18 -7.50
C PRO A 9 36.14 5.63 -7.36
N ASP A 10 35.93 6.65 -6.53
CA ASP A 10 34.66 7.27 -6.17
C ASP A 10 34.06 8.13 -7.31
N THR A 11 34.31 7.75 -8.56
CA THR A 11 33.97 8.53 -9.76
C THR A 11 33.44 7.64 -10.87
N ASP A 12 32.23 7.10 -10.68
CA ASP A 12 31.40 6.66 -11.81
C ASP A 12 30.34 7.75 -12.06
N ILE A 13 30.80 8.85 -12.68
CA ILE A 13 29.92 9.82 -13.33
C ILE A 13 29.16 9.05 -14.41
N SER A 14 27.87 8.89 -14.13
CA SER A 14 26.84 8.16 -14.86
C SER A 14 27.01 8.09 -16.38
N SER A 15 27.11 6.88 -16.90
CA SER A 15 26.81 6.53 -18.30
C SER A 15 25.30 6.53 -18.64
N TYR A 16 24.44 6.92 -17.69
CA TYR A 16 23.01 7.11 -17.91
C TYR A 16 22.68 8.61 -17.98
N PRO A 17 22.06 9.11 -19.06
CA PRO A 17 21.67 10.52 -19.21
C PRO A 17 20.41 10.82 -18.37
N ASN A 18 20.47 10.61 -17.06
CA ASN A 18 19.36 10.89 -16.15
C ASN A 18 19.64 12.19 -15.41
N LEU A 19 19.17 13.31 -15.98
CA LEU A 19 19.11 14.59 -15.28
C LEU A 19 18.30 14.40 -13.97
N PRO A 20 18.76 14.94 -12.83
CA PRO A 20 18.06 14.82 -11.56
C PRO A 20 16.63 15.35 -11.71
N TYR A 21 15.65 14.60 -11.20
CA TYR A 21 14.26 15.03 -11.18
C TYR A 21 14.19 16.38 -10.42
N LYS A 22 13.79 17.44 -11.13
CA LYS A 22 13.85 18.83 -10.64
C LYS A 22 12.86 19.13 -9.52
N LYS A 23 11.74 18.40 -9.51
CA LYS A 23 10.71 18.45 -8.46
C LYS A 23 10.80 17.20 -7.62
N ASP A 24 10.03 17.20 -6.56
CA ASP A 24 9.91 16.11 -5.64
C ASP A 24 9.06 14.95 -6.25
N PRO A 25 9.59 13.71 -6.38
CA PRO A 25 8.83 12.59 -6.93
C PRO A 25 7.60 12.28 -6.07
N PHE A 26 6.48 12.01 -6.75
CA PHE A 26 5.21 11.69 -6.12
C PHE A 26 4.50 10.56 -6.88
N CYS A 27 3.58 9.90 -6.19
CA CYS A 27 2.76 8.85 -6.76
C CYS A 27 1.60 9.43 -7.58
N TYR A 28 1.50 9.07 -8.85
CA TYR A 28 0.44 9.54 -9.75
C TYR A 28 -0.98 9.05 -9.39
N ILE A 29 -1.11 8.08 -8.47
CA ILE A 29 -2.41 7.59 -7.99
C ILE A 29 -2.87 8.35 -6.74
N CYS A 30 -2.03 8.46 -5.71
CA CYS A 30 -2.45 9.11 -4.45
C CYS A 30 -1.94 10.55 -4.29
N CYS A 31 -1.12 11.05 -5.21
CA CYS A 31 -0.45 12.36 -5.17
C CYS A 31 0.46 12.58 -3.94
N ALA A 32 0.73 11.54 -3.15
CA ALA A 32 1.67 11.61 -2.04
C ALA A 32 3.11 11.43 -2.53
N GLY A 33 4.04 12.15 -1.92
CA GLY A 33 5.47 12.02 -2.17
C GLY A 33 6.04 10.69 -1.68
N PHE A 34 7.25 10.37 -2.14
CA PHE A 34 8.05 9.22 -1.67
C PHE A 34 8.97 9.60 -0.49
N TYR A 35 8.73 10.74 0.16
CA TYR A 35 9.48 11.21 1.34
C TYR A 35 9.13 10.36 2.55
N THR A 36 10.15 9.79 3.16
CA THR A 36 10.04 8.99 4.35
C THR A 36 11.27 9.17 5.24
N VAL A 37 11.14 8.87 6.52
CA VAL A 37 12.28 8.90 7.42
C VAL A 37 13.22 7.73 7.08
N PRO A 38 14.55 7.84 7.32
CA PRO A 38 15.50 6.76 7.02
C PRO A 38 15.10 5.38 7.59
N ARG A 39 14.39 5.37 8.73
CA ARG A 39 13.87 4.16 9.38
C ARG A 39 12.85 3.39 8.54
N ASP A 40 12.14 4.05 7.63
CA ASP A 40 11.15 3.43 6.75
C ASP A 40 11.80 2.62 5.61
N HIS A 41 13.09 2.85 5.34
CA HIS A 41 13.86 2.09 4.35
C HIS A 41 14.59 0.88 4.93
N SER A 42 14.72 0.82 6.26
CA SER A 42 15.48 -0.24 6.92
C SER A 42 14.56 -1.40 7.30
N LEU A 43 14.76 -2.55 6.65
CA LEU A 43 14.29 -3.81 7.19
C LEU A 43 14.96 -4.01 8.55
N GLY A 44 14.16 -4.09 9.62
CA GLY A 44 14.66 -4.23 11.00
C GLY A 44 15.60 -5.44 11.16
N ARG A 45 16.41 -5.44 12.23
CA ARG A 45 17.44 -6.45 12.48
C ARG A 45 16.89 -7.89 12.47
N ASP A 46 15.66 -8.08 12.93
CA ASP A 46 14.98 -9.39 12.98
C ASP A 46 14.62 -9.93 11.59
N THR A 47 14.54 -9.08 10.56
CA THR A 47 14.24 -9.51 9.18
C THR A 47 15.40 -10.29 8.59
N TYR A 48 16.64 -9.88 8.89
CA TYR A 48 17.87 -10.57 8.50
C TYR A 48 17.96 -12.02 9.01
N SER A 49 17.10 -12.41 9.95
CA SER A 49 17.00 -13.78 10.45
C SER A 49 16.13 -14.71 9.60
N LYS A 50 15.32 -14.18 8.66
CA LYS A 50 14.63 -15.01 7.66
C LYS A 50 15.67 -15.53 6.67
N SER A 51 15.55 -16.80 6.26
CA SER A 51 16.48 -17.50 5.36
C SER A 51 16.76 -16.79 4.02
N ASN A 52 15.92 -15.84 3.61
CA ASN A 52 16.05 -15.05 2.38
C ASN A 52 16.47 -13.59 2.60
N ALA A 53 16.70 -13.12 3.83
CA ALA A 53 16.99 -11.70 4.06
C ALA A 53 18.44 -11.30 3.73
N SER A 54 19.31 -12.28 3.43
CA SER A 54 20.57 -12.09 2.73
C SER A 54 20.39 -11.91 1.21
N ARG A 55 19.19 -12.19 0.66
CA ARG A 55 18.87 -11.97 -0.76
C ARG A 55 18.30 -10.56 -0.96
N ILE A 56 18.87 -9.86 -1.93
CA ILE A 56 18.46 -8.52 -2.35
C ILE A 56 17.33 -8.60 -3.38
N SER A 57 17.17 -9.76 -4.04
CA SER A 57 16.07 -10.09 -4.94
C SER A 57 14.93 -10.76 -4.20
N TYR A 58 13.75 -10.20 -4.36
CA TYR A 58 12.47 -10.74 -3.91
C TYR A 58 11.56 -10.90 -5.12
N SER A 59 10.48 -11.65 -4.99
CA SER A 59 9.32 -11.40 -5.85
C SER A 59 8.63 -10.11 -5.43
N ALA A 60 7.94 -9.47 -6.37
CA ALA A 60 7.10 -8.32 -6.08
C ALA A 60 6.07 -8.64 -4.99
N ARG A 61 5.46 -9.82 -5.05
CA ARG A 61 4.49 -10.28 -4.06
C ARG A 61 5.08 -10.37 -2.65
N GLU A 62 6.27 -10.96 -2.51
CA GLU A 62 6.94 -11.04 -1.20
C GLU A 62 7.20 -9.67 -0.61
N LEU A 63 7.60 -8.67 -1.42
CA LEU A 63 7.82 -7.31 -0.92
C LEU A 63 6.54 -6.63 -0.43
N GLU A 64 5.42 -6.82 -1.13
CA GLU A 64 4.13 -6.29 -0.70
C GLU A 64 3.68 -6.94 0.61
N GLU A 65 3.76 -8.25 0.72
CA GLU A 65 3.42 -8.99 1.94
C GLU A 65 4.30 -8.55 3.12
N LEU A 66 5.60 -8.40 2.88
CA LEU A 66 6.57 -7.94 3.87
C LEU A 66 6.19 -6.55 4.41
N HIS A 67 5.82 -5.61 3.54
CA HIS A 67 5.53 -4.22 3.92
C HIS A 67 4.06 -3.95 4.29
N THR A 68 3.16 -4.94 4.16
CA THR A 68 1.74 -4.75 4.51
C THR A 68 1.56 -4.57 6.02
N PHE A 69 2.10 -5.50 6.83
CA PHE A 69 1.94 -5.44 8.30
C PHE A 69 3.23 -5.49 9.10
N THR A 70 4.37 -5.77 8.47
CA THR A 70 5.64 -5.97 9.20
C THR A 70 6.39 -4.66 9.35
N PHE A 71 6.56 -3.91 8.26
CA PHE A 71 7.39 -2.70 8.25
C PHE A 71 6.58 -1.41 8.14
N PRO A 72 6.95 -0.36 8.87
CA PRO A 72 6.63 0.99 8.42
C PRO A 72 7.35 1.23 7.09
N GLY A 73 6.78 2.03 6.20
CA GLY A 73 7.44 2.35 4.92
C GLY A 73 6.86 1.69 3.68
N TRP A 74 5.59 1.26 3.69
CA TRP A 74 4.89 0.84 2.45
C TRP A 74 5.00 1.89 1.32
N ARG A 75 5.18 3.16 1.66
CA ARG A 75 5.35 4.31 0.75
C ARG A 75 6.72 4.39 0.09
N THR A 76 7.70 3.67 0.62
CA THR A 76 9.03 3.59 0.02
C THR A 76 9.03 2.66 -1.20
N LEU A 77 8.05 1.76 -1.29
CA LEU A 77 7.89 0.82 -2.38
C LEU A 77 7.17 1.48 -3.55
N TYR A 78 7.80 1.43 -4.72
CA TYR A 78 7.25 1.99 -5.94
C TYR A 78 7.29 1.02 -7.10
N ARG A 79 6.42 1.30 -8.08
CA ARG A 79 6.47 0.77 -9.44
C ARG A 79 6.53 1.94 -10.42
N LEU A 80 6.97 1.64 -11.63
CA LEU A 80 7.02 2.56 -12.76
C LEU A 80 6.04 2.09 -13.84
N ILE A 81 5.15 2.99 -14.26
CA ILE A 81 4.40 2.84 -15.49
C ILE A 81 5.26 3.46 -16.59
N MET A 82 5.83 2.62 -17.45
CA MET A 82 6.86 3.02 -18.40
C MET A 82 6.32 3.03 -19.83
N PHE A 83 6.85 3.94 -20.64
CA PHE A 83 6.66 3.99 -22.08
C PHE A 83 8.03 3.87 -22.75
N ASP A 84 8.15 2.91 -23.67
CA ASP A 84 9.31 2.78 -24.53
C ASP A 84 9.02 3.43 -25.90
N PRO A 85 9.68 4.55 -26.24
CA PRO A 85 9.47 5.21 -27.54
C PRO A 85 9.90 4.35 -28.74
N LYS A 86 10.81 3.39 -28.56
CA LYS A 86 11.30 2.54 -29.66
C LYS A 86 10.24 1.54 -30.11
N THR A 87 9.59 0.90 -29.16
CA THR A 87 8.53 -0.10 -29.41
C THR A 87 7.14 0.52 -29.38
N ARG A 88 7.02 1.78 -28.97
CA ARG A 88 5.76 2.50 -28.74
C ARG A 88 4.80 1.76 -27.81
N SER A 89 5.35 1.03 -26.82
CA SER A 89 4.58 0.17 -25.92
C SER A 89 4.70 0.64 -24.47
N TYR A 90 3.60 0.51 -23.74
CA TYR A 90 3.60 0.67 -22.29
C TYR A 90 3.96 -0.65 -21.58
N ARG A 91 4.66 -0.54 -20.45
CA ARG A 91 5.03 -1.67 -19.58
C ARG A 91 4.99 -1.25 -18.11
N LEU A 92 4.72 -2.20 -17.23
CA LEU A 92 4.84 -2.03 -15.79
C LEU A 92 6.20 -2.58 -15.32
N SER A 93 6.86 -1.87 -14.42
CA SER A 93 8.06 -2.39 -13.76
C SER A 93 7.74 -3.34 -12.61
N GLY A 94 8.76 -4.05 -12.14
CA GLY A 94 8.75 -4.67 -10.83
C GLY A 94 8.67 -3.65 -9.69
N ILE A 95 8.70 -4.15 -8.46
CA ILE A 95 8.72 -3.31 -7.25
C ILE A 95 10.15 -2.94 -6.92
N ALA A 96 10.36 -1.67 -6.60
CA ALA A 96 11.64 -1.19 -6.14
C ALA A 96 11.49 -0.35 -4.88
N GLN A 97 12.56 -0.32 -4.09
CA GLN A 97 12.75 0.61 -2.99
C GLN A 97 14.07 1.35 -3.21
N ASN A 98 14.01 2.67 -3.24
CA ASN A 98 15.19 3.53 -3.27
C ASN A 98 15.48 4.05 -1.87
N TYR A 99 16.76 4.21 -1.57
CA TYR A 99 17.20 4.89 -0.36
C TYR A 99 17.28 6.41 -0.63
N TYR A 100 16.88 7.24 0.32
CA TYR A 100 17.12 8.68 0.26
C TYR A 100 18.62 8.96 0.46
N PRO A 101 19.30 9.86 -0.29
CA PRO A 101 18.78 10.93 -1.15
C PRO A 101 18.78 10.62 -2.66
N TRP A 102 18.76 9.35 -3.08
CA TRP A 102 18.94 9.00 -4.49
C TRP A 102 17.79 9.49 -5.38
N ARG A 103 18.05 10.50 -6.22
CA ARG A 103 17.09 11.07 -7.20
C ARG A 103 16.91 10.25 -8.49
N THR A 104 17.47 9.04 -8.53
CA THR A 104 17.44 8.16 -9.71
C THR A 104 16.60 6.93 -9.40
N PHE A 105 15.47 6.80 -10.09
CA PHE A 105 14.50 5.74 -9.87
C PHE A 105 14.71 4.63 -10.88
N HIS A 106 15.20 3.50 -10.40
CA HIS A 106 15.39 2.31 -11.20
C HIS A 106 14.53 1.18 -10.62
N ALA A 107 13.89 0.42 -11.49
CA ALA A 107 13.09 -0.73 -11.08
C ALA A 107 13.37 -1.92 -11.99
N PRO A 108 13.09 -3.16 -11.54
CA PRO A 108 13.21 -4.33 -12.39
C PRO A 108 12.36 -4.21 -13.66
N TRP A 109 12.87 -4.71 -14.78
CA TRP A 109 12.10 -4.78 -16.03
C TRP A 109 10.88 -5.70 -15.94
N ASN A 110 11.00 -6.80 -15.18
CA ASN A 110 9.93 -7.76 -14.96
C ASN A 110 9.02 -7.29 -13.83
N GLU A 111 7.71 -7.23 -14.10
CA GLU A 111 6.69 -6.80 -13.15
C GLU A 111 6.58 -7.66 -11.88
N ASN A 112 7.06 -8.90 -11.95
CA ASN A 112 7.02 -9.86 -10.85
C ASN A 112 8.26 -9.83 -9.96
N ASP A 113 9.28 -9.05 -10.33
CA ASP A 113 10.52 -8.94 -9.57
C ASP A 113 10.42 -7.80 -8.54
N GLY A 114 11.12 -7.99 -7.42
CA GLY A 114 11.19 -7.07 -6.30
C GLY A 114 12.64 -6.79 -5.93
N LEU A 115 12.98 -5.52 -5.73
CA LEU A 115 14.33 -5.09 -5.38
C LEU A 115 14.33 -4.06 -4.24
N LEU A 116 15.08 -4.35 -3.18
CA LEU A 116 15.32 -3.40 -2.10
C LEU A 116 16.68 -2.72 -2.25
N SER A 117 16.79 -1.49 -1.75
CA SER A 117 18.04 -0.71 -1.69
C SER A 117 18.77 -0.59 -3.05
N VAL A 118 18.02 -0.31 -4.13
CA VAL A 118 18.54 -0.31 -5.50
C VAL A 118 19.82 0.52 -5.66
N GLY A 119 19.93 1.63 -4.94
CA GLY A 119 21.10 2.54 -4.92
C GLY A 119 22.44 1.88 -4.64
N HIS A 120 22.51 0.98 -3.65
CA HIS A 120 23.76 0.34 -3.24
C HIS A 120 24.21 -0.77 -4.20
N TYR A 121 23.28 -1.33 -4.98
CA TYR A 121 23.52 -2.57 -5.75
C TYR A 121 23.29 -2.41 -7.26
N LYS A 122 23.21 -1.17 -7.75
CA LYS A 122 23.04 -0.87 -9.19
C LYS A 122 24.04 -1.60 -10.08
N ARG A 123 25.27 -1.82 -9.60
CA ARG A 123 26.34 -2.53 -10.34
C ARG A 123 26.00 -4.00 -10.63
N ILE A 124 25.34 -4.69 -9.70
CA ILE A 124 25.01 -6.11 -9.82
C ILE A 124 23.83 -6.31 -10.79
N TRP A 125 22.91 -5.34 -10.85
CA TRP A 125 21.66 -5.44 -11.60
C TRP A 125 21.62 -4.58 -12.88
N ARG A 126 22.78 -4.11 -13.38
CA ARG A 126 22.84 -3.15 -14.51
C ARG A 126 22.01 -3.57 -15.72
N HIS A 127 21.90 -4.86 -16.01
CA HIS A 127 21.16 -5.39 -17.17
C HIS A 127 19.70 -5.75 -16.88
N GLY A 128 19.30 -5.86 -15.61
CA GLY A 128 17.94 -6.24 -15.20
C GLY A 128 17.05 -5.06 -14.80
N LEU A 129 17.60 -3.85 -14.76
CA LEU A 129 16.89 -2.64 -14.32
C LEU A 129 16.50 -1.75 -15.48
N ALA A 130 15.26 -1.28 -15.42
CA ALA A 130 14.78 -0.13 -16.16
C ALA A 130 15.22 1.15 -15.44
N ALA A 131 15.73 2.11 -16.20
CA ALA A 131 16.14 3.43 -15.71
C ALA A 131 15.44 4.55 -16.50
N PRO A 132 14.10 4.67 -16.40
CA PRO A 132 13.36 5.65 -17.19
C PRO A 132 13.65 7.09 -16.74
N LYS A 133 13.54 8.03 -17.67
CA LYS A 133 13.34 9.44 -17.34
C LYS A 133 11.99 9.58 -16.65
N LEU A 134 11.99 10.10 -15.43
CA LEU A 134 10.76 10.41 -14.73
C LEU A 134 10.07 11.61 -15.36
N ILE A 135 8.78 11.45 -15.65
CA ILE A 135 7.97 12.44 -16.35
C ILE A 135 7.24 13.32 -15.37
N GLN A 136 7.31 14.63 -15.62
CA GLN A 136 6.56 15.63 -14.86
C GLN A 136 5.11 15.72 -15.37
N VAL A 137 4.19 16.18 -14.51
CA VAL A 137 2.76 16.28 -14.83
C VAL A 137 2.47 17.02 -16.15
N LYS A 138 3.24 18.09 -16.41
CA LYS A 138 3.08 18.93 -17.62
C LYS A 138 3.64 18.24 -18.87
N GLU A 139 4.61 17.35 -18.73
CA GLU A 139 5.22 16.62 -19.85
C GLU A 139 4.30 15.50 -20.34
N ASN A 140 4.36 15.19 -21.64
CA ASN A 140 3.69 14.02 -22.21
C ASN A 140 4.72 12.89 -22.37
N ILE A 141 4.45 11.76 -21.72
CA ILE A 141 5.30 10.56 -21.76
C ILE A 141 5.49 9.99 -23.17
N GLU A 142 4.49 10.11 -24.04
CA GLU A 142 4.51 9.59 -25.42
C GLU A 142 5.35 10.45 -26.37
N LYS A 143 5.69 11.68 -25.97
CA LYS A 143 6.54 12.60 -26.74
C LYS A 143 8.03 12.49 -26.38
N GLN A 144 8.39 11.58 -25.49
CA GLN A 144 9.77 11.44 -25.04
C GLN A 144 10.58 10.65 -26.09
N SER A 145 11.86 11.01 -26.23
CA SER A 145 12.79 10.31 -27.14
C SER A 145 13.52 9.14 -26.47
N ILE A 146 13.42 9.02 -25.15
CA ILE A 146 14.03 7.98 -24.33
C ILE A 146 12.98 7.31 -23.45
N LEU A 147 13.30 6.14 -22.91
CA LEU A 147 12.47 5.42 -21.95
C LEU A 147 12.01 6.39 -20.85
N ALA A 148 10.71 6.43 -20.62
CA ALA A 148 10.08 7.40 -19.75
C ALA A 148 9.09 6.72 -18.82
N GLY A 149 8.81 7.30 -17.65
CA GLY A 149 7.91 6.66 -16.70
C GLY A 149 7.27 7.57 -15.65
N TYR A 150 6.14 7.10 -15.15
CA TYR A 150 5.44 7.64 -13.99
C TYR A 150 5.65 6.77 -12.76
N LEU A 151 5.83 7.40 -11.61
CA LEU A 151 5.93 6.69 -10.34
C LEU A 151 4.56 6.45 -9.73
N VAL A 152 4.38 5.24 -9.18
CA VAL A 152 3.24 4.89 -8.34
C VAL A 152 3.71 4.11 -7.13
N HIS A 153 3.11 4.31 -5.96
CA HIS A 153 3.34 3.41 -4.83
C HIS A 153 2.86 2.02 -5.20
N SER A 154 3.60 0.97 -4.82
CA SER A 154 3.18 -0.40 -5.12
C SER A 154 1.81 -0.70 -4.49
N ARG A 155 1.57 -0.23 -3.26
CA ARG A 155 0.26 -0.43 -2.63
C ARG A 155 -0.87 0.30 -3.34
N CYS A 156 -0.65 1.53 -3.81
CA CYS A 156 -1.66 2.25 -4.58
C CYS A 156 -1.98 1.51 -5.88
N TRP A 157 -0.98 0.91 -6.51
CA TRP A 157 -1.15 0.08 -7.69
C TRP A 157 -1.99 -1.16 -7.39
N THR A 158 -1.67 -1.91 -6.33
CA THR A 158 -2.43 -3.10 -5.92
C THR A 158 -3.90 -2.78 -5.61
N GLU A 159 -4.17 -1.68 -4.90
CA GLU A 159 -5.54 -1.25 -4.64
C GLU A 159 -6.27 -0.81 -5.91
N PHE A 160 -5.59 -0.14 -6.83
CA PHE A 160 -6.16 0.22 -8.13
C PHE A 160 -6.61 -1.02 -8.90
N LEU A 161 -5.76 -2.05 -9.01
CA LEU A 161 -6.14 -3.29 -9.68
C LEU A 161 -7.32 -3.98 -9.00
N ARG A 162 -7.33 -4.01 -7.66
CA ARG A 162 -8.43 -4.62 -6.89
C ARG A 162 -9.76 -3.93 -7.15
N VAL A 163 -9.78 -2.60 -7.13
CA VAL A 163 -11.02 -1.80 -7.28
C VAL A 163 -11.53 -1.84 -8.72
N THR A 164 -10.63 -1.81 -9.70
CA THR A 164 -11.00 -1.74 -11.11
C THR A 164 -11.26 -3.11 -11.75
N ASN A 165 -10.72 -4.19 -11.17
CA ASN A 165 -10.72 -5.55 -11.73
C ASN A 165 -10.27 -5.55 -13.21
N TRP A 166 -9.28 -4.71 -13.51
CA TRP A 166 -8.95 -4.31 -14.88
C TRP A 166 -7.90 -5.22 -15.52
N PRO A 167 -8.08 -5.66 -16.80
CA PRO A 167 -7.09 -6.49 -17.47
C PRO A 167 -5.81 -5.70 -17.77
N LEU A 168 -4.66 -6.26 -17.39
CA LEU A 168 -3.34 -5.68 -17.61
C LEU A 168 -2.81 -6.01 -19.01
N THR A 169 -3.23 -5.24 -20.00
CA THR A 169 -2.63 -5.22 -21.34
C THR A 169 -1.81 -3.94 -21.59
N GLY A 170 -0.95 -3.94 -22.61
CA GLY A 170 -0.17 -2.75 -22.97
C GLY A 170 -1.04 -1.54 -23.36
N GLU A 171 -2.16 -1.77 -24.06
CA GLU A 171 -3.09 -0.70 -24.46
C GLU A 171 -3.81 -0.10 -23.25
N SER A 172 -4.25 -0.94 -22.31
CA SER A 172 -4.85 -0.49 -21.06
C SER A 172 -3.92 0.38 -20.22
N LEU A 173 -2.62 0.06 -20.19
CA LEU A 173 -1.63 0.87 -19.46
C LEU A 173 -1.47 2.26 -20.10
N GLY A 174 -1.61 2.37 -21.43
CA GLY A 174 -1.60 3.67 -22.11
C GLY A 174 -2.82 4.53 -21.78
N THR A 175 -4.02 3.92 -21.71
CA THR A 175 -5.22 4.62 -21.25
C THR A 175 -5.10 5.07 -19.80
N LEU A 176 -4.61 4.19 -18.91
CA LEU A 176 -4.37 4.52 -17.51
C LEU A 176 -3.33 5.63 -17.34
N SER A 177 -2.21 5.55 -18.06
CA SER A 177 -1.16 6.56 -18.09
C SER A 177 -1.73 7.96 -18.41
N ARG A 178 -2.55 8.06 -19.47
CA ARG A 178 -3.22 9.31 -19.85
C ARG A 178 -4.22 9.76 -18.78
N ALA A 179 -4.99 8.83 -18.21
CA ALA A 179 -5.96 9.11 -17.16
C ALA A 179 -5.31 9.73 -15.92
N LEU A 180 -4.26 9.09 -15.39
CA LEU A 180 -3.52 9.56 -14.22
C LEU A 180 -2.90 10.94 -14.47
N ARG A 181 -2.29 11.15 -15.65
CA ARG A 181 -1.74 12.46 -16.02
C ARG A 181 -2.81 13.55 -16.07
N MET A 182 -3.93 13.30 -16.74
CA MET A 182 -5.03 14.26 -16.88
C MET A 182 -5.65 14.62 -15.53
N ARG A 183 -5.80 13.65 -14.63
CA ARG A 183 -6.23 13.90 -13.27
C ARG A 183 -5.26 14.81 -12.51
N CYS A 184 -3.97 14.49 -12.52
CA CYS A 184 -2.95 15.32 -11.87
C CYS A 184 -2.92 16.76 -12.43
N LEU A 185 -3.18 16.94 -13.73
CA LEU A 185 -3.31 18.26 -14.35
C LEU A 185 -4.56 19.03 -13.87
N LYS A 186 -5.71 18.35 -13.73
CA LYS A 186 -6.99 18.97 -13.36
C LYS A 186 -7.03 19.39 -11.89
N GLU A 187 -6.53 18.54 -11.00
CA GLU A 187 -6.61 18.77 -9.56
C GLU A 187 -5.52 19.73 -9.03
N PHE A 188 -4.60 20.19 -9.88
CA PHE A 188 -3.37 20.90 -9.47
C PHE A 188 -2.61 20.15 -8.36
N SER A 189 -2.76 18.82 -8.28
CA SER A 189 -2.27 17.96 -7.18
C SER A 189 -0.74 17.81 -7.13
N TYR A 190 0.01 18.64 -7.86
CA TYR A 190 1.44 18.82 -7.62
C TYR A 190 1.59 19.74 -6.41
N ILE A 191 1.86 19.16 -5.24
CA ILE A 191 2.01 19.93 -4.00
C ILE A 191 3.16 20.93 -4.12
N SER A 192 2.82 22.17 -3.75
CA SER A 192 3.61 23.30 -3.20
C SER A 192 5.09 23.39 -3.55
N ASP A 193 5.47 24.43 -4.28
CA ASP A 193 6.87 24.81 -4.59
C ASP A 193 7.67 25.32 -3.35
N TYR A 194 7.18 25.16 -2.10
CA TYR A 194 7.65 25.99 -0.98
C TYR A 194 7.91 25.36 0.39
N ASP A 195 7.77 24.06 0.63
CA ASP A 195 8.16 23.52 1.94
C ASP A 195 9.66 23.20 1.99
N PRO A 196 10.46 23.89 2.82
CA PRO A 196 11.88 23.56 2.96
C PRO A 196 12.04 22.10 3.38
N PRO A 197 13.08 21.38 2.89
CA PRO A 197 13.32 19.96 3.18
C PRO A 197 13.30 19.61 4.67
N GLU A 198 13.65 20.58 5.51
CA GLU A 198 13.70 20.47 6.98
C GLU A 198 12.31 20.41 7.63
N LEU A 199 11.29 21.06 7.05
CA LEU A 199 9.90 20.98 7.56
C LEU A 199 9.20 19.69 7.13
N ILE A 200 9.52 19.16 5.95
CA ILE A 200 8.95 17.92 5.41
C ILE A 200 9.34 16.69 6.26
N LEU A 201 10.53 16.70 6.86
CA LEU A 201 10.99 15.63 7.76
C LEU A 201 10.28 15.63 9.13
N ILE A 202 9.62 16.74 9.50
CA ILE A 202 8.95 16.91 10.80
C ILE A 202 7.46 16.57 10.70
N MET A 203 6.84 16.77 9.54
CA MET A 203 5.44 16.41 9.32
C MET A 203 5.30 14.90 9.07
N GLU A 204 4.45 14.19 9.85
CA GLU A 204 4.07 12.83 9.50
C GLU A 204 3.49 12.84 8.08
N PRO A 205 4.11 12.13 7.11
CA PRO A 205 3.68 12.26 5.74
C PRO A 205 2.24 11.74 5.65
N ARG A 206 1.39 12.41 4.87
CA ARG A 206 -0.04 12.09 4.74
C ARG A 206 -0.28 10.62 4.36
N ASP A 207 -1.09 9.88 5.12
CA ASP A 207 -1.42 8.46 4.87
C ASP A 207 -2.77 8.32 4.16
N PRO A 208 -2.84 8.51 2.83
CA PRO A 208 -4.12 8.51 2.12
C PRO A 208 -4.83 7.15 2.19
N ILE A 209 -4.10 6.07 2.48
CA ILE A 209 -4.67 4.73 2.63
C ILE A 209 -4.90 4.42 4.13
N GLY A 210 -4.32 5.15 5.07
CA GLY A 210 -4.41 4.84 6.51
C GLY A 210 -3.70 3.53 6.91
N MET A 211 -2.81 3.02 6.06
CA MET A 211 -2.13 1.73 6.24
C MET A 211 -1.28 1.71 7.51
N THR A 212 -0.74 2.86 7.93
CA THR A 212 0.03 2.98 9.18
C THR A 212 -0.84 2.67 10.40
N SER A 213 -2.08 3.15 10.42
CA SER A 213 -3.04 2.89 11.49
C SER A 213 -3.46 1.42 11.51
N VAL A 214 -3.82 0.86 10.35
CA VAL A 214 -4.18 -0.56 10.22
C VAL A 214 -3.03 -1.45 10.68
N ARG A 215 -1.80 -1.18 10.23
CA ARG A 215 -0.60 -1.88 10.69
C ARG A 215 -0.45 -1.80 12.21
N ARG A 216 -0.53 -0.59 12.80
CA ARG A 216 -0.41 -0.41 14.26
C ARG A 216 -1.44 -1.26 15.01
N PHE A 217 -2.68 -1.36 14.52
CA PHE A 217 -3.70 -2.21 15.13
C PHE A 217 -3.37 -3.70 15.01
N VAL A 218 -2.97 -4.18 13.83
CA VAL A 218 -2.59 -5.58 13.62
C VAL A 218 -1.38 -5.95 14.47
N THR A 219 -0.35 -5.10 14.50
CA THR A 219 0.82 -5.30 15.37
C THR A 219 0.40 -5.41 16.83
N ARG A 220 -0.49 -4.51 17.31
CA ARG A 220 -0.98 -4.54 18.69
C ARG A 220 -1.80 -5.80 18.98
N CYS A 221 -2.60 -6.29 18.03
CA CYS A 221 -3.30 -7.57 18.17
C CYS A 221 -2.34 -8.74 18.33
N ARG A 222 -1.30 -8.79 17.49
CA ARG A 222 -0.27 -9.84 17.56
C ARG A 222 0.49 -9.79 18.89
N THR A 223 0.85 -8.60 19.37
CA THR A 223 1.47 -8.44 20.70
C THR A 223 0.56 -8.90 21.83
N ARG A 224 -0.76 -8.61 21.76
CA ARG A 224 -1.74 -9.08 22.75
C ARG A 224 -1.92 -10.60 22.71
N ALA A 225 -1.88 -11.20 21.51
CA ALA A 225 -1.97 -12.65 21.35
C ALA A 225 -0.75 -13.37 21.95
N THR A 226 0.46 -12.81 21.76
CA THR A 226 1.68 -13.39 22.33
C THR A 226 1.83 -13.16 23.82
N SER A 227 1.29 -12.05 24.37
CA SER A 227 1.42 -11.72 25.79
C SER A 227 0.54 -12.56 26.73
N ARG A 228 -0.29 -13.48 26.21
CA ARG A 228 -1.17 -14.36 27.01
C ARG A 228 -1.98 -13.63 28.08
N ASP A 229 -2.33 -12.36 27.85
CA ASP A 229 -3.48 -11.78 28.52
C ASP A 229 -4.72 -12.40 27.89
N LYS A 230 -4.96 -13.68 28.24
CA LYS A 230 -6.24 -14.33 28.05
C LYS A 230 -7.22 -13.42 28.74
N VAL A 231 -7.96 -12.64 27.94
CA VAL A 231 -9.19 -11.99 28.39
C VAL A 231 -9.92 -13.09 29.14
N SER A 232 -10.02 -12.91 30.46
CA SER A 232 -10.62 -13.89 31.34
C SER A 232 -11.97 -14.21 30.74
N ASN A 233 -12.15 -15.47 30.30
CA ASN A 233 -13.46 -16.04 30.03
C ASN A 233 -14.17 -16.12 31.38
N ARG A 234 -14.56 -14.97 31.93
CA ARG A 234 -15.56 -14.92 32.98
C ARG A 234 -16.82 -15.43 32.29
N PRO A 235 -17.40 -16.54 32.75
CA PRO A 235 -18.71 -16.94 32.26
C PRO A 235 -19.65 -15.74 32.41
N CYS A 236 -20.49 -15.53 31.41
CA CYS A 236 -21.52 -14.50 31.43
C CYS A 236 -22.29 -14.61 32.75
N SER A 237 -22.00 -13.69 33.68
CA SER A 237 -22.47 -13.77 35.06
C SER A 237 -23.86 -13.15 35.23
N MET A 238 -24.41 -12.55 34.16
CA MET A 238 -25.69 -11.86 34.19
C MET A 238 -26.66 -12.53 33.23
N ASP A 239 -27.74 -13.09 33.79
CA ASP A 239 -28.86 -13.63 33.04
C ASP A 239 -29.55 -12.48 32.31
N SER A 240 -29.47 -12.48 30.98
CA SER A 240 -30.03 -11.45 30.10
C SER A 240 -30.93 -12.10 29.05
N TRP A 241 -32.07 -11.48 28.74
CA TRP A 241 -32.94 -11.97 27.65
C TRP A 241 -32.22 -11.98 26.30
N LEU A 242 -31.24 -11.10 26.10
CA LEU A 242 -30.46 -11.04 24.87
C LEU A 242 -29.66 -12.33 24.62
N ILE A 243 -29.02 -12.90 25.65
CA ILE A 243 -28.22 -14.13 25.52
C ILE A 243 -29.09 -15.38 25.34
N ARG A 244 -30.40 -15.28 25.62
CA ARG A 244 -31.38 -16.37 25.45
C ARG A 244 -31.98 -16.43 24.04
N LEU A 245 -31.76 -15.41 23.20
CA LEU A 245 -32.22 -15.43 21.82
C LEU A 245 -31.42 -16.44 20.97
N PRO A 246 -31.97 -16.97 19.87
CA PRO A 246 -31.17 -17.63 18.83
C PRO A 246 -29.98 -16.77 18.39
N MET A 247 -28.84 -17.41 18.12
CA MET A 247 -27.58 -16.74 17.81
C MET A 247 -27.70 -15.78 16.61
N GLU A 248 -28.52 -16.14 15.63
CA GLU A 248 -28.80 -15.34 14.44
C GLU A 248 -29.43 -14.01 14.83
N LEU A 249 -30.43 -14.03 15.72
CA LEU A 249 -31.08 -12.81 16.21
C LEU A 249 -30.13 -11.97 17.06
N GLN A 250 -29.28 -12.61 17.86
CA GLN A 250 -28.25 -11.91 18.63
C GLN A 250 -27.30 -11.12 17.71
N TYR A 251 -26.83 -11.76 16.63
CA TYR A 251 -25.94 -11.13 15.65
C TYR A 251 -26.65 -10.06 14.82
N MET A 252 -27.90 -10.29 14.41
CA MET A 252 -28.70 -9.26 13.75
C MET A 252 -28.86 -8.00 14.59
N ILE A 253 -29.08 -8.14 15.90
CA ILE A 253 -29.15 -6.99 16.82
C ILE A 253 -27.79 -6.28 16.87
N MET A 254 -26.70 -7.03 17.03
CA MET A 254 -25.35 -6.46 17.10
C MET A 254 -24.95 -5.74 15.81
N ASP A 255 -25.37 -6.23 14.65
CA ASP A 255 -25.12 -5.60 13.35
C ASP A 255 -25.76 -4.22 13.21
N GLN A 256 -26.81 -3.93 13.97
CA GLN A 256 -27.45 -2.61 14.02
C GLN A 256 -26.77 -1.63 15.00
N LEU A 257 -25.85 -2.10 15.84
CA LEU A 257 -25.20 -1.27 16.86
C LEU A 257 -23.90 -0.67 16.34
N GLY A 258 -23.63 0.59 16.71
CA GLY A 258 -22.32 1.20 16.51
C GLY A 258 -21.29 0.69 17.52
N TYR A 259 -20.00 0.91 17.24
CA TYR A 259 -18.90 0.39 18.08
C TYR A 259 -19.03 0.76 19.58
N LYS A 260 -19.54 1.96 19.90
CA LYS A 260 -19.74 2.42 21.30
C LYS A 260 -20.80 1.58 22.00
N ASP A 261 -21.93 1.37 21.35
CA ASP A 261 -23.06 0.62 21.90
C ASP A 261 -22.71 -0.86 22.02
N VAL A 262 -22.00 -1.41 21.03
CA VAL A 262 -21.44 -2.77 21.09
C VAL A 262 -20.54 -2.93 22.32
N CYS A 263 -19.62 -1.99 22.57
CA CYS A 263 -18.77 -2.02 23.77
C CYS A 263 -19.60 -1.98 25.06
N SER A 264 -20.61 -1.11 25.13
CA SER A 264 -21.51 -0.98 26.27
C SER A 264 -22.31 -2.25 26.55
N VAL A 265 -22.89 -2.86 25.50
CA VAL A 265 -23.65 -4.12 25.62
C VAL A 265 -22.73 -5.24 26.10
N LEU A 266 -21.60 -5.46 25.41
CA LEU A 266 -20.68 -6.54 25.78
C LEU A 266 -20.12 -6.38 27.20
N GLY A 267 -19.84 -5.14 27.62
CA GLY A 267 -19.39 -4.82 28.97
C GLY A 267 -20.48 -5.01 30.02
N GLY A 268 -21.70 -4.53 29.73
CA GLY A 268 -22.82 -4.51 30.67
C GLY A 268 -23.40 -5.88 30.98
N ILE A 269 -23.45 -6.78 29.99
CA ILE A 269 -23.96 -8.15 30.20
C ILE A 269 -22.86 -9.22 30.18
N HIS A 270 -21.58 -8.82 30.19
CA HIS A 270 -20.44 -9.74 30.10
C HIS A 270 -20.58 -10.77 28.96
N TRP A 271 -21.08 -10.32 27.81
CA TRP A 271 -21.39 -11.21 26.69
C TRP A 271 -20.12 -11.53 25.90
N THR A 272 -19.90 -12.82 25.68
CA THR A 272 -18.82 -13.36 24.86
C THR A 272 -19.34 -13.73 23.49
N VAL A 273 -18.72 -13.19 22.45
CA VAL A 273 -19.09 -13.42 21.05
C VAL A 273 -17.91 -14.03 20.31
N ASP A 274 -18.17 -15.09 19.54
CA ASP A 274 -17.16 -15.85 18.81
C ASP A 274 -16.41 -15.02 17.76
N ASN A 275 -15.15 -15.37 17.52
CA ASN A 275 -14.29 -14.72 16.53
C ASN A 275 -14.86 -14.75 15.11
N GLY A 276 -15.65 -15.77 14.75
CA GLY A 276 -16.32 -15.87 13.46
C GLY A 276 -17.28 -14.71 13.19
N TYR A 277 -17.99 -14.22 14.21
CA TYR A 277 -18.85 -13.04 14.07
C TYR A 277 -18.01 -11.79 13.79
N TRP A 278 -16.96 -11.55 14.61
CA TRP A 278 -16.10 -10.37 14.46
C TRP A 278 -15.42 -10.30 13.09
N LYS A 279 -14.99 -11.45 12.55
CA LYS A 279 -14.43 -11.54 11.19
C LYS A 279 -15.44 -11.16 10.10
N ARG A 280 -16.71 -11.56 10.26
CA ARG A 280 -17.77 -11.24 9.29
C ARG A 280 -18.19 -9.75 9.33
N ARG A 281 -18.11 -9.13 10.49
CA ARG A 281 -18.45 -7.71 10.68
C ARG A 281 -17.47 -6.74 10.02
N LEU A 282 -16.25 -7.19 9.73
CA LEU A 282 -15.22 -6.36 9.12
C LEU A 282 -15.66 -5.81 7.76
N ASN A 283 -15.49 -4.51 7.54
CA ASN A 283 -15.58 -3.90 6.22
C ASN A 283 -14.33 -4.23 5.38
N LEU A 284 -14.27 -5.46 4.84
CA LEU A 284 -13.12 -5.97 4.07
C LEU A 284 -12.96 -5.33 2.68
N ASP A 285 -13.95 -4.55 2.24
CA ASP A 285 -13.83 -3.77 1.00
C ASP A 285 -13.06 -2.49 1.23
N LEU A 286 -13.27 -1.88 2.40
CA LEU A 286 -12.47 -0.75 2.87
C LEU A 286 -11.10 -1.21 3.37
N PHE A 287 -10.99 -2.32 4.10
CA PHE A 287 -9.76 -2.83 4.73
C PHE A 287 -9.28 -4.16 4.13
N SER A 288 -9.07 -4.18 2.81
CA SER A 288 -8.72 -5.38 2.02
C SER A 288 -7.46 -6.11 2.50
N GLU A 289 -6.47 -5.38 3.04
CA GLU A 289 -5.24 -5.93 3.60
C GLU A 289 -5.49 -6.96 4.71
N VAL A 290 -6.58 -6.79 5.48
CA VAL A 290 -6.92 -7.67 6.61
C VAL A 290 -7.27 -9.09 6.14
N ARG A 291 -7.68 -9.26 4.88
CA ARG A 291 -7.94 -10.59 4.29
C ARG A 291 -6.75 -11.53 4.41
N SER A 292 -5.53 -10.99 4.30
CA SER A 292 -4.29 -11.78 4.37
C SER A 292 -4.04 -12.40 5.76
N ILE A 293 -4.68 -11.89 6.81
CA ILE A 293 -4.46 -12.31 8.20
C ILE A 293 -5.68 -12.97 8.83
N LEU A 294 -6.76 -13.21 8.07
CA LEU A 294 -7.99 -13.83 8.59
C LEU A 294 -7.78 -15.23 9.20
N HIS A 295 -6.70 -15.89 8.82
CA HIS A 295 -6.30 -17.20 9.35
C HIS A 295 -5.55 -17.11 10.69
N GLU A 296 -5.09 -15.92 11.10
CA GLU A 296 -4.38 -15.72 12.36
C GLU A 296 -5.33 -15.79 13.57
N ASP A 297 -4.80 -16.29 14.69
CA ASP A 297 -5.48 -16.25 15.99
C ASP A 297 -5.17 -14.93 16.69
N LEU A 298 -6.10 -13.98 16.57
CA LEU A 298 -5.98 -12.60 17.05
C LEU A 298 -7.21 -12.24 17.88
N ASP A 299 -7.09 -11.16 18.66
CA ASP A 299 -8.24 -10.50 19.31
C ASP A 299 -9.11 -9.80 18.24
N TRP A 300 -9.90 -10.60 17.52
CA TRP A 300 -10.72 -10.15 16.38
C TRP A 300 -11.78 -9.15 16.80
N ARG A 301 -12.32 -9.27 18.02
CA ARG A 301 -13.18 -8.26 18.64
C ARG A 301 -12.49 -6.92 18.70
N TRP A 302 -11.31 -6.87 19.32
CA TRP A 302 -10.56 -5.62 19.46
C TRP A 302 -10.19 -5.03 18.09
N LEU A 303 -9.74 -5.87 17.15
CA LEU A 303 -9.37 -5.40 15.81
C LEU A 303 -10.57 -4.82 15.05
N SER A 304 -11.71 -5.53 15.03
CA SER A 304 -12.94 -5.09 14.36
C SER A 304 -13.39 -3.72 14.86
N LEU A 305 -13.48 -3.56 16.19
CA LEU A 305 -13.94 -2.31 16.79
C LEU A 305 -12.98 -1.15 16.55
N ASN A 306 -11.66 -1.39 16.56
CA ASN A 306 -10.69 -0.32 16.25
C ASN A 306 -10.70 0.07 14.77
N LEU A 307 -10.98 -0.87 13.86
CA LEU A 307 -11.17 -0.55 12.44
C LEU A 307 -12.45 0.26 12.19
N GLU A 308 -13.55 -0.02 12.90
CA GLU A 308 -14.76 0.82 12.87
C GLU A 308 -14.48 2.25 13.38
N VAL A 309 -13.70 2.40 14.44
CA VAL A 309 -13.26 3.72 14.94
C VAL A 309 -12.40 4.43 13.90
N LEU A 310 -11.46 3.73 13.26
CA LEU A 310 -10.62 4.28 12.19
C LEU A 310 -11.46 4.73 11.01
N GLU A 311 -12.48 3.95 10.63
CA GLU A 311 -13.41 4.28 9.56
C GLU A 311 -14.12 5.64 9.79
N GLN A 312 -14.43 5.98 11.04
CA GLN A 312 -15.06 7.24 11.44
C GLN A 312 -14.07 8.40 11.65
N SER A 313 -12.77 8.11 11.68
CA SER A 313 -11.73 9.13 11.87
C SER A 313 -11.40 9.87 10.57
N GLN A 314 -10.64 10.97 10.65
CA GLN A 314 -10.13 11.66 9.46
C GLN A 314 -9.31 10.73 8.54
N ALA A 315 -8.55 9.78 9.08
CA ALA A 315 -7.82 8.81 8.28
C ALA A 315 -8.75 7.85 7.52
N GLY A 316 -9.91 7.51 8.11
CA GLY A 316 -10.96 6.75 7.45
C GLY A 316 -11.64 7.53 6.33
N VAL A 317 -11.90 8.82 6.55
CA VAL A 317 -12.43 9.74 5.52
C VAL A 317 -11.47 9.85 4.34
N ASP A 318 -10.18 10.08 4.62
CA ASP A 318 -9.13 10.15 3.60
C ASP A 318 -9.02 8.82 2.82
N ARG A 319 -9.10 7.68 3.52
CA ARG A 319 -9.10 6.34 2.91
C ARG A 319 -10.30 6.10 2.01
N LYS A 320 -11.52 6.45 2.46
CA LYS A 320 -12.74 6.35 1.65
C LYS A 320 -12.61 7.20 0.39
N ARG A 321 -12.16 8.45 0.55
CA ARG A 321 -11.92 9.35 -0.57
C ARG A 321 -10.89 8.78 -1.55
N PHE A 322 -9.83 8.17 -1.06
CA PHE A 322 -8.85 7.48 -1.91
C PHE A 322 -9.52 6.40 -2.78
N PHE A 323 -10.36 5.53 -2.21
CA PHE A 323 -11.04 4.49 -2.97
C PHE A 323 -12.07 5.05 -3.95
N THR A 324 -12.85 6.07 -3.56
CA THR A 324 -13.77 6.77 -4.47
C THR A 324 -13.01 7.35 -5.66
N LEU A 325 -11.82 7.94 -5.44
CA LEU A 325 -10.97 8.44 -6.52
C LEU A 325 -10.50 7.33 -7.47
N LEU A 326 -10.21 6.13 -6.96
CA LEU A 326 -9.87 4.99 -7.83
C LEU A 326 -11.05 4.58 -8.70
N GLU A 327 -12.25 4.53 -8.13
CA GLU A 327 -13.49 4.23 -8.86
C GLU A 327 -13.80 5.31 -9.91
N GLU A 328 -13.63 6.60 -9.59
CA GLU A 328 -13.81 7.71 -10.52
C GLU A 328 -12.85 7.62 -11.72
N ILE A 329 -11.56 7.35 -11.45
CA ILE A 329 -10.58 7.11 -12.52
C ILE A 329 -11.00 5.91 -13.36
N ALA A 330 -11.57 4.89 -12.73
CA ALA A 330 -12.03 3.71 -13.44
C ALA A 330 -13.20 4.04 -14.37
N VAL A 331 -14.24 4.70 -13.86
CA VAL A 331 -15.44 5.04 -14.63
C VAL A 331 -15.14 6.06 -15.72
N GLN A 332 -14.46 7.16 -15.38
CA GLN A 332 -14.23 8.28 -16.30
C GLN A 332 -13.43 7.86 -17.55
N TYR A 333 -12.58 6.85 -17.42
CA TYR A 333 -11.70 6.41 -18.50
C TYR A 333 -12.08 5.04 -19.07
N GLY A 334 -13.27 4.53 -18.73
CA GLY A 334 -13.77 3.24 -19.21
C GLY A 334 -12.94 2.06 -18.71
N LEU A 335 -12.27 2.21 -17.57
CA LEU A 335 -11.42 1.21 -16.91
C LEU A 335 -12.18 0.34 -15.88
N ALA A 336 -13.51 0.36 -15.88
CA ALA A 336 -14.34 -0.53 -15.07
C ALA A 336 -15.38 -1.23 -15.96
N ARG A 337 -15.64 -2.52 -15.70
CA ARG A 337 -16.90 -3.14 -16.16
C ARG A 337 -18.04 -2.63 -15.27
N PRO A 338 -19.24 -2.37 -15.81
CA PRO A 338 -20.40 -2.06 -14.98
C PRO A 338 -20.61 -3.18 -13.94
N LYS A 339 -20.80 -2.82 -12.67
CA LYS A 339 -21.13 -3.78 -11.59
C LYS A 339 -22.52 -4.45 -11.77
N GLU A 340 -23.25 -4.11 -12.83
CA GLU A 340 -24.65 -4.50 -13.06
C GLU A 340 -24.87 -5.80 -13.87
N ALA A 341 -23.83 -6.58 -14.19
CA ALA A 341 -23.97 -7.80 -15.01
C ALA A 341 -23.77 -9.13 -14.28
N LEU A 342 -24.04 -9.19 -12.96
CA LEU A 342 -23.91 -10.43 -12.16
C LEU A 342 -25.11 -10.70 -11.23
N GLN A 343 -26.26 -10.06 -11.46
CA GLN A 343 -27.50 -10.35 -10.72
C GLN A 343 -28.64 -10.92 -11.57
N ASP A 344 -28.40 -11.26 -12.83
CA ASP A 344 -29.42 -11.87 -13.69
C ASP A 344 -28.81 -13.02 -14.47
N ASP A 345 -28.57 -14.13 -13.76
CA ASP A 345 -28.49 -15.49 -14.31
C ASP A 345 -28.51 -16.47 -13.14
N GLY A 346 -29.72 -16.87 -12.75
CA GLY A 346 -29.95 -17.84 -11.68
C GLY A 346 -31.41 -17.92 -11.23
N ALA A 347 -32.29 -18.21 -12.18
CA ALA A 347 -33.62 -18.77 -11.94
C ALA A 347 -33.55 -20.19 -11.37
#